data_AF-A0AAF0T4L3-F1
#
_entry.id   AF-A0AAF0T4L3-F1
#
_cell.length_a   1.000
_cell.length_b   1.000
_cell.length_c   1.000
_cell.angle_alpha   90.00
_cell.angle_beta   90.00
_cell.angle_gamma   90.00
#
_symmetry.space_group_name_H-M   'P 1'
#
loop_
_entity.id
_entity.type
_entity.pdbx_description
1 polymer ?
#
loop_
_entity_poly.entity_id
_entity_poly.type
_entity_poly.pdbx_seq_one_letter_code
_entity_poly.pdbx_strand_id
1 'polypeptide(L)'
;MVREMSHAVEKQGDIQVAEQLLVTLQHAKYVNTEIYNALFRTYVNTGKMPMVVAERMKKDNVEMDEETQKLIGITSKMTVTEVPNGVS
;
A
#
# COMPACT_ATOMS: atom_id res chain seq x y z
N MET A 1 11.75 -12.91 -5.20
CA MET A 1 10.40 -13.29 -5.68
C MET A 1 9.34 -12.30 -5.20
N VAL A 2 9.13 -12.11 -3.89
CA VAL A 2 8.10 -11.18 -3.38
C VAL A 2 8.27 -9.75 -3.90
N ARG A 3 9.50 -9.22 -3.92
CA ARG A 3 9.79 -7.89 -4.50
C ARG A 3 9.36 -7.76 -5.97
N GLU A 4 9.69 -8.76 -6.78
CA GLU A 4 9.30 -8.80 -8.20
C GLU A 4 7.78 -8.86 -8.37
N MET A 5 7.09 -9.62 -7.50
CA MET A 5 5.63 -9.68 -7.49
C MET A 5 5.02 -8.33 -7.12
N SER A 6 5.52 -7.67 -6.07
CA SER A 6 5.07 -6.32 -5.66
C SER A 6 5.25 -5.31 -6.79
N HIS A 7 6.40 -5.34 -7.48
CA HIS A 7 6.67 -4.45 -8.61
C HIS A 7 5.79 -4.77 -9.84
N ALA A 8 5.53 -6.05 -10.11
CA ALA A 8 4.63 -6.46 -11.19
C ALA A 8 3.18 -6.01 -10.96
N VAL A 9 2.71 -6.05 -9.71
CA VAL A 9 1.39 -5.56 -9.31
C VAL A 9 1.32 -4.04 -9.34
N GLU A 10 2.36 -3.36 -8.84
CA GLU A 10 2.49 -1.90 -8.93
C GLU A 10 2.35 -1.40 -10.37
N LYS A 11 3.05 -2.04 -11.31
CA LYS A 11 3.02 -1.69 -12.73
C LYS A 11 1.64 -1.89 -13.38
N GLN A 12 0.86 -2.86 -12.89
CA GLN A 12 -0.50 -3.10 -13.38
C GLN A 12 -1.49 -2.05 -12.86
N GLY A 13 -1.19 -1.39 -11.72
CA GLY A 13 -2.09 -0.41 -11.11
C GLY A 13 -3.34 -1.04 -10.50
N ASP A 14 -3.36 -2.37 -10.30
CA ASP A 14 -4.50 -3.05 -9.70
C ASP A 14 -4.40 -3.00 -8.17
N ILE A 15 -5.13 -2.04 -7.57
CA ILE A 15 -5.18 -1.87 -6.12
C ILE A 15 -5.72 -3.11 -5.42
N GLN A 16 -6.71 -3.81 -5.99
CA GLN A 16 -7.31 -4.96 -5.33
C GLN A 16 -6.30 -6.10 -5.22
N VAL A 17 -5.55 -6.35 -6.30
CA VAL A 17 -4.48 -7.36 -6.30
C VAL A 17 -3.36 -6.95 -5.35
N ALA A 18 -2.99 -5.66 -5.31
CA ALA A 18 -1.96 -5.14 -4.40
C ALA A 18 -2.34 -5.32 -2.92
N GLU A 19 -3.58 -5.02 -2.58
CA GLU A 19 -4.14 -5.19 -1.23
C GLU A 19 -4.18 -6.67 -0.82
N GLN A 20 -4.63 -7.54 -1.72
CA GLN A 20 -4.66 -8.98 -1.44
C GLN A 20 -3.26 -9.57 -1.25
N LEU A 21 -2.27 -9.09 -2.03
CA LEU A 21 -0.87 -9.46 -1.86
C LEU A 21 -0.35 -9.00 -0.49
N LEU A 22 -0.62 -7.76 -0.08
CA LEU A 22 -0.21 -7.25 1.23
C LEU A 22 -0.78 -8.11 2.36
N VAL A 23 -2.09 -8.38 2.37
CA VAL A 23 -2.74 -9.20 3.41
C VAL A 23 -2.11 -10.59 3.49
N THR A 24 -1.79 -11.20 2.34
CA THR A 24 -1.12 -12.51 2.30
C THR A 24 0.26 -12.46 2.96
N LEU A 25 1.04 -11.41 2.67
CA LEU A 25 2.37 -11.21 3.22
C LEU A 25 2.33 -10.84 4.72
N GLN A 26 1.30 -10.11 5.16
CA GLN A 26 1.05 -9.81 6.57
C GLN A 26 0.82 -11.09 7.38
N HIS A 27 -0.05 -11.98 6.90
CA HIS A 27 -0.28 -13.28 7.55
C HIS A 27 0.99 -14.13 7.61
N ALA A 28 1.85 -14.04 6.60
CA ALA A 28 3.15 -14.70 6.58
C ALA A 28 4.24 -14.00 7.41
N LYS A 29 3.95 -12.84 8.04
CA LYS A 29 4.92 -11.98 8.74
C LYS A 29 6.12 -11.59 7.87
N TYR A 30 5.90 -11.40 6.57
CA TYR A 30 6.93 -11.11 5.58
C TYR A 30 6.80 -9.69 4.99
N VAL A 31 6.20 -8.76 5.73
CA VAL A 31 6.06 -7.36 5.29
C VAL A 31 7.28 -6.53 5.69
N ASN A 32 7.61 -5.57 4.82
CA ASN A 32 8.67 -4.58 5.04
C ASN A 32 8.35 -3.28 4.29
N THR A 33 9.21 -2.28 4.43
CA THR A 33 9.01 -0.94 3.87
C THR A 33 8.84 -0.96 2.35
N GLU A 34 9.62 -1.76 1.61
CA GLU A 34 9.52 -1.83 0.14
C GLU A 34 8.15 -2.40 -0.33
N ILE A 35 7.62 -3.40 0.36
CA ILE A 35 6.29 -3.97 0.05
C ILE A 35 5.21 -2.91 0.26
N TYR A 36 5.32 -2.14 1.33
CA TYR A 36 4.42 -1.04 1.63
C TYR A 36 4.54 0.12 0.63
N ASN A 37 5.77 0.46 0.22
CA ASN A 37 6.01 1.49 -0.79
C ASN A 37 5.44 1.08 -2.14
N ALA A 38 5.55 -0.20 -2.54
CA ALA A 38 4.91 -0.70 -3.76
C ALA A 38 3.38 -0.53 -3.73
N LEU A 39 2.73 -0.78 -2.57
CA LEU A 39 1.30 -0.52 -2.41
C LEU A 39 0.98 0.97 -2.51
N PHE A 40 1.73 1.83 -1.82
CA PHE A 40 1.56 3.28 -1.93
C PHE A 40 1.71 3.78 -3.37
N ARG A 41 2.72 3.32 -4.11
CA ARG A 41 2.92 3.67 -5.52
C ARG A 41 1.74 3.20 -6.39
N THR A 42 1.16 2.04 -6.11
CA THR A 42 -0.06 1.56 -6.78
C THR A 42 -1.23 2.54 -6.59
N TYR A 43 -1.43 3.02 -5.35
CA TYR A 43 -2.44 4.05 -5.05
C TYR A 43 -2.15 5.38 -5.75
N VAL A 44 -0.90 5.84 -5.73
CA VAL A 44 -0.47 7.06 -6.42
C VAL A 44 -0.72 6.97 -7.93
N ASN A 45 -0.33 5.86 -8.55
CA ASN A 45 -0.46 5.62 -9.99
C ASN A 45 -1.94 5.61 -10.45
N THR A 46 -2.85 5.25 -9.55
CA THR A 46 -4.30 5.21 -9.82
C THR A 46 -5.03 6.48 -9.37
N GLY A 47 -4.31 7.45 -8.78
CA GLY A 47 -4.88 8.71 -8.30
C GLY A 47 -5.79 8.56 -7.08
N LYS A 48 -5.68 7.44 -6.34
CA LYS A 48 -6.54 7.15 -5.19
C LYS A 48 -5.79 7.32 -3.87
N MET A 49 -6.49 7.78 -2.84
CA MET A 49 -5.91 7.95 -1.51
C MET A 49 -5.82 6.61 -0.76
N PRO A 50 -4.64 6.18 -0.29
CA PRO A 50 -4.47 5.06 0.61
C PRO A 50 -4.82 5.49 2.04
N MET A 51 -6.10 5.43 2.40
CA MET A 51 -6.60 5.97 3.68
C MET A 51 -5.97 5.34 4.94
N VAL A 52 -5.41 4.13 4.85
CA VAL A 52 -4.98 3.35 6.03
C VAL A 52 -3.60 2.70 5.90
N VAL A 53 -2.82 2.97 4.84
CA VAL A 53 -1.53 2.28 4.63
C VAL A 53 -0.51 2.65 5.72
N ALA A 54 -0.37 3.92 6.07
CA ALA A 54 0.56 4.36 7.12
C ALA A 54 0.23 3.76 8.50
N GLU A 55 -1.05 3.66 8.84
CA GLU A 55 -1.49 3.03 10.10
C GLU A 55 -1.21 1.52 10.12
N ARG A 56 -1.32 0.85 8.96
CA ARG A 56 -0.95 -0.56 8.81
C ARG A 56 0.56 -0.78 9.00
N MET A 57 1.41 0.08 8.45
CA MET A 57 2.86 0.01 8.69
C MET A 57 3.20 0.10 10.18
N LYS A 58 2.59 1.06 10.90
CA LYS A 58 2.76 1.19 12.35
C LYS A 58 2.34 -0.08 13.08
N LYS A 59 1.16 -0.63 12.74
CA LYS A 59 0.64 -1.88 13.35
C LYS A 59 1.58 -3.06 13.12
N ASP A 60 2.20 -3.13 11.95
CA ASP A 60 3.13 -4.19 11.58
C ASP A 60 4.57 -3.94 12.06
N ASN A 61 4.82 -2.84 12.80
CA ASN A 61 6.15 -2.39 13.23
C ASN A 61 7.14 -2.21 12.05
N VAL A 62 6.64 -1.75 10.91
CA VAL A 62 7.44 -1.43 9.73
C VAL A 62 7.81 0.05 9.75
N GLU A 63 9.10 0.34 9.64
CA GLU A 63 9.61 1.71 9.58
C GLU A 63 9.16 2.42 8.31
N MET A 64 8.83 3.70 8.45
CA MET A 64 8.46 4.58 7.34
C MET A 64 9.69 5.40 6.92
N ASP A 65 10.23 5.09 5.75
CA ASP A 65 11.40 5.77 5.20
C ASP A 65 11.05 7.08 4.48
N GLU A 66 12.06 7.78 3.96
CA GLU A 66 11.90 9.05 3.24
C GLU A 66 10.93 8.92 2.05
N GLU A 67 10.99 7.79 1.35
CA GLU A 67 10.05 7.52 0.26
C GLU A 67 8.62 7.39 0.77
N THR A 68 8.41 6.65 1.85
CA THR A 68 7.10 6.50 2.49
C THR A 68 6.52 7.88 2.83
N GLN A 69 7.32 8.76 3.43
CA GLN A 69 6.88 10.12 3.78
C GLN A 69 6.49 10.94 2.53
N LYS A 70 7.26 10.80 1.45
CA LYS A 70 6.95 11.45 0.17
C LYS A 70 5.64 10.94 -0.42
N LEU A 71 5.41 9.62 -0.42
CA LEU A 71 4.19 9.00 -0.94
C LEU A 71 2.96 9.42 -0.11
N ILE A 72 3.07 9.50 1.21
CA ILE A 72 2.03 10.04 2.09
C ILE A 72 1.72 11.51 1.71
N GLY A 73 2.74 12.33 1.49
CA GLY A 73 2.56 13.74 1.10
C GLY A 73 1.92 13.95 -0.28
N ILE A 74 2.12 13.01 -1.22
CA ILE A 74 1.45 13.02 -2.52
C ILE A 74 -0.01 12.61 -2.37
N THR A 75 -0.25 11.52 -1.65
CA THR A 75 -1.58 10.92 -1.54
C THR A 75 -2.53 11.69 -0.64
N SER A 76 -2.03 12.45 0.33
CA SER A 76 -2.85 13.33 1.18
C SER A 76 -3.59 14.45 0.42
N LYS A 77 -3.20 14.69 -0.84
CA LYS A 77 -3.81 15.69 -1.73
C LYS A 77 -4.80 15.06 -2.72
N MET A 78 -4.96 13.73 -2.72
CA MET A 78 -5.85 13.00 -3.62
C MET A 78 -7.27 12.94 -3.04
N THR A 79 -8.27 12.85 -3.91
CA THR A 79 -9.67 12.74 -3.49
C THR A 79 -9.93 11.42 -2.77
N VAL A 80 -10.64 11.47 -1.65
CA VAL A 80 -11.11 10.26 -0.94
C VAL A 80 -12.05 9.51 -1.87
N THR A 81 -11.60 8.39 -2.44
CA THR A 81 -12.52 7.46 -3.10
C THR A 81 -13.15 6.60 -2.02
N GLU A 82 -14.47 6.49 -2.07
CA GLU A 82 -15.37 5.87 -1.09
C GLU A 82 -14.79 4.62 -0.43
N VAL A 83 -14.91 4.56 0.90
CA VAL A 83 -14.61 3.38 1.72
C VAL A 83 -15.50 2.24 1.22
N PRO A 84 -14.97 1.04 0.89
CA PRO A 84 -15.81 -0.12 0.66
C PRO A 84 -16.57 -0.42 1.96
N ASN A 85 -17.86 -0.06 1.99
CA ASN A 85 -18.79 -0.50 3.03
C ASN A 85 -18.91 -2.02 2.93
N GLY A 86 -18.15 -2.75 3.76
CA GLY A 86 -18.31 -4.19 3.82
C GLY A 86 -17.18 -4.91 4.52
N VAL A 87 -17.06 -4.73 5.83
CA VAL A 87 -16.87 -5.86 6.75
C VAL A 87 -17.61 -5.51 8.06
N SER A 88 -18.80 -6.09 8.22
CA SER A 88 -19.47 -6.30 9.50
C SER A 88 -19.12 -7.70 10.00
#